data_AF-A0A354X8J2-F1
#
_entry.id   AF-A0A354X8J2-F1
#
_cell.length_a   1.000
_cell.length_b   1.000
_cell.length_c   1.000
_cell.angle_alpha   90.00
_cell.angle_beta   90.00
_cell.angle_gamma   90.00
#
_symmetry.space_group_name_H-M   'P 1'
#
loop_
_entity.id
_entity.type
_entity.pdbx_description
1 polymer ?
#
loop_
_entity_poly.entity_id
_entity_poly.type
_entity_poly.pdbx_seq_one_letter_code
_entity_poly.pdbx_strand_id
1 'polypeptide(L)'
;MNFAKIVIAFFLSGVMAGTLSASGASLIFHSAPSSAGLIAPPPAQGGKIVENPDIPPVFTGGTAEMHRFISSNLSYPDEAVAQNLQGLVVYTFVVEEDGTLTDFDLIHHADPLLNEEALRILKAMPAWRPGKYKDRIVRTKSYVPMYFRLNKNAARARRSAPVNTAKTDVDIAQSEVFSIVDKMPEYTYGQKGLTQFIEHQMRYPVEARQQGIEGRILCSFIVAADGTISNIEVVQGIHPLLDKEAVRVLSLMPRWNPGENDGEKVNVKCLLPIDFTIDEEPIPPLVQQ
;
A
#
# COMPACT_ATOMS: atom_id res chain seq x y z
N MET A 1 -13.25 22.52 19.58
CA MET A 1 -12.61 21.20 19.77
C MET A 1 -12.54 20.56 18.39
N ASN A 2 -11.47 20.82 17.64
CA ASN A 2 -11.37 20.45 16.22
C ASN A 2 -10.59 19.14 16.09
N PHE A 3 -11.30 18.10 15.64
CA PHE A 3 -10.83 16.72 15.51
C PHE A 3 -9.80 16.58 14.39
N ALA A 4 -8.58 16.11 14.68
CA ALA A 4 -7.70 15.58 13.63
C ALA A 4 -8.42 14.47 12.86
N LYS A 5 -8.14 14.33 11.57
CA LYS A 5 -8.70 13.26 10.73
C LYS A 5 -7.56 12.51 10.08
N ILE A 6 -7.78 11.28 9.64
CA ILE A 6 -6.87 10.56 8.73
C ILE A 6 -7.61 10.37 7.41
N VAL A 7 -6.90 10.43 6.28
CA VAL A 7 -7.38 9.87 4.99
C VAL A 7 -6.46 8.70 4.70
N ILE A 8 -6.92 7.47 4.62
CA ILE A 8 -6.09 6.41 4.03
C ILE A 8 -6.48 6.35 2.56
N ALA A 9 -5.54 6.66 1.67
CA ALA A 9 -5.76 6.52 0.24
C ALA A 9 -5.83 5.03 -0.12
N PHE A 10 -6.90 4.66 -0.83
CA PHE A 10 -7.14 3.29 -1.23
C PHE A 10 -6.25 2.90 -2.41
N PHE A 11 -5.27 2.03 -2.16
CA PHE A 11 -4.76 1.11 -3.18
C PHE A 11 -4.79 -0.29 -2.57
N LEU A 12 -5.97 -0.90 -2.56
CA LEU A 12 -6.11 -2.32 -2.28
C LEU A 12 -5.79 -3.09 -3.55
N SER A 13 -4.92 -4.08 -3.41
CA SER A 13 -4.69 -5.14 -4.38
C SER A 13 -6.00 -5.78 -4.77
N GLY A 14 -6.30 -5.76 -6.07
CA GLY A 14 -7.43 -6.48 -6.64
C GLY A 14 -7.21 -7.97 -6.50
N VAL A 15 -8.18 -8.67 -5.91
CA VAL A 15 -8.41 -10.09 -6.20
C VAL A 15 -9.81 -10.19 -6.78
N MET A 16 -9.89 -10.79 -7.97
CA MET A 16 -11.12 -11.14 -8.67
C MET A 16 -12.05 -11.94 -7.75
N ALA A 17 -13.24 -11.40 -7.48
CA ALA A 17 -14.29 -12.13 -6.78
C ALA A 17 -14.92 -13.16 -7.73
N GLY A 18 -14.51 -14.42 -7.62
CA GLY A 18 -15.27 -15.56 -8.11
C GLY A 18 -16.52 -15.75 -7.24
N THR A 19 -17.70 -15.70 -7.84
CA THR A 19 -18.98 -15.91 -7.16
C THR A 19 -19.09 -17.35 -6.67
N LEU A 20 -19.11 -17.56 -5.35
CA LEU A 20 -19.53 -18.81 -4.74
C LEU A 20 -20.87 -18.61 -4.03
N SER A 21 -21.88 -19.30 -4.55
CA SER A 21 -23.22 -19.42 -3.99
C SER A 21 -23.13 -19.99 -2.56
N ALA A 22 -23.64 -19.24 -1.59
CA ALA A 22 -23.73 -19.67 -0.20
C ALA A 22 -24.93 -20.59 -0.01
N SER A 23 -24.70 -21.80 0.51
CA SER A 23 -25.73 -22.61 1.15
C SER A 23 -25.32 -22.84 2.61
N GLY A 24 -26.30 -22.71 3.50
CA GLY A 24 -26.10 -22.28 4.88
C GLY A 24 -25.54 -23.31 5.85
N ALA A 25 -24.88 -22.78 6.88
CA ALA A 25 -24.77 -23.40 8.20
C ALA A 25 -24.55 -22.29 9.22
N SER A 26 -25.59 -22.02 10.02
CA SER A 26 -25.53 -21.10 11.16
C SER A 26 -24.64 -21.68 12.25
N LEU A 27 -23.66 -20.91 12.72
CA LEU A 27 -23.00 -21.15 14.00
C LEU A 27 -23.12 -19.89 14.87
N ILE A 28 -23.72 -20.10 16.03
CA ILE A 28 -24.01 -19.09 17.05
C ILE A 28 -22.69 -18.73 17.74
N PHE A 29 -22.25 -17.48 17.64
CA PHE A 29 -21.20 -16.95 18.50
C PHE A 29 -21.82 -16.29 19.73
N HIS A 30 -21.52 -16.84 20.91
CA HIS A 30 -21.78 -16.18 22.18
C HIS A 30 -20.80 -15.01 22.36
N SER A 31 -21.36 -13.86 22.74
CA SER A 31 -20.63 -12.67 23.16
C SER A 31 -19.96 -12.84 24.51
N ALA A 32 -18.74 -12.32 24.68
CA ALA A 32 -18.25 -11.78 25.95
C ALA A 32 -17.10 -10.76 25.73
N PRO A 33 -16.85 -9.83 26.68
CA PRO A 33 -16.33 -8.49 26.38
C PRO A 33 -14.92 -8.18 26.98
N SER A 34 -14.43 -6.99 26.62
CA SER A 34 -13.58 -6.05 27.38
C SER A 34 -12.09 -6.34 27.64
N SER A 35 -11.29 -5.32 27.24
CA SER A 35 -10.01 -4.86 27.80
C SER A 35 -8.92 -5.90 28.06
N ALA A 36 -8.08 -6.14 27.05
CA ALA A 36 -6.78 -6.79 27.20
C ALA A 36 -5.67 -5.76 27.00
N GLY A 37 -4.71 -5.74 27.92
CA GLY A 37 -3.55 -4.85 27.88
C GLY A 37 -2.68 -5.03 26.64
N LEU A 38 -1.77 -4.08 26.45
CA LEU A 38 -0.75 -4.06 25.39
C LEU A 38 0.15 -5.31 25.51
N ILE A 39 -0.25 -6.40 24.86
CA ILE A 39 0.60 -7.59 24.70
C ILE A 39 1.57 -7.25 23.57
N ALA A 40 2.87 -7.25 23.87
CA ALA A 40 3.90 -7.11 22.85
C ALA A 40 3.78 -8.26 21.84
N PRO A 41 3.95 -8.01 20.52
CA PRO A 41 3.84 -9.05 19.52
C PRO A 41 4.85 -10.18 19.77
N PRO A 42 4.46 -11.45 19.56
CA PRO A 42 5.35 -12.59 19.73
C PRO A 42 6.57 -12.52 18.79
N PRO A 43 7.70 -13.15 19.14
CA PRO A 43 8.89 -13.15 18.29
C PRO A 43 8.61 -13.84 16.95
N ALA A 44 9.17 -13.28 15.87
CA ALA A 44 9.04 -13.80 14.50
C ALA A 44 9.36 -15.31 14.45
N GLN A 45 8.36 -16.14 14.15
CA GLN A 45 8.58 -17.57 13.99
C GLN A 45 9.15 -17.83 12.60
N GLY A 46 10.26 -18.59 12.54
CA GLY A 46 11.10 -18.77 11.34
C GLY A 46 10.48 -19.59 10.20
N GLY A 47 9.44 -19.07 9.55
CA GLY A 47 8.87 -19.59 8.31
C GLY A 47 9.19 -18.72 7.08
N LYS A 48 9.12 -19.30 5.87
CA LYS A 48 9.29 -18.55 4.60
C LYS A 48 8.15 -17.54 4.43
N ILE A 49 8.50 -16.29 4.15
CA ILE A 49 7.52 -15.25 3.77
C ILE A 49 7.09 -15.50 2.32
N VAL A 50 5.78 -15.58 2.11
CA VAL A 50 5.17 -15.70 0.79
C VAL A 50 4.82 -14.29 0.29
N GLU A 51 5.46 -13.86 -0.79
CA GLU A 51 5.28 -12.52 -1.36
C GLU A 51 3.97 -12.40 -2.16
N ASN A 52 3.53 -13.49 -2.80
CA ASN A 52 2.34 -13.53 -3.64
C ASN A 52 1.37 -14.65 -3.19
N PRO A 53 0.61 -14.46 -2.12
CA PRO A 53 -0.39 -15.43 -1.68
C PRO A 53 -1.62 -15.41 -2.61
N ASP A 54 -2.27 -16.57 -2.79
CA ASP A 54 -3.54 -16.68 -3.53
C ASP A 54 -4.64 -15.81 -2.89
N ILE A 55 -4.62 -15.72 -1.55
CA ILE A 55 -5.49 -14.82 -0.78
C ILE A 55 -4.59 -13.91 0.06
N PRO A 56 -4.62 -12.58 -0.15
CA PRO A 56 -3.80 -11.66 0.62
C PRO A 56 -4.28 -11.59 2.08
N PRO A 57 -3.38 -11.19 3.00
CA PRO A 57 -3.80 -10.89 4.36
C PRO A 57 -4.76 -9.70 4.38
N VAL A 58 -5.77 -9.74 5.25
CA VAL A 58 -6.78 -8.69 5.34
C VAL A 58 -7.03 -8.35 6.80
N PHE A 59 -7.05 -7.06 7.13
CA PHE A 59 -7.43 -6.59 8.46
C PHE A 59 -8.80 -7.18 8.82
N THR A 60 -8.96 -7.64 10.05
CA THR A 60 -10.20 -8.29 10.47
C THR A 60 -11.40 -7.34 10.31
N GLY A 61 -12.40 -7.73 9.52
CA GLY A 61 -13.53 -6.86 9.13
C GLY A 61 -13.30 -6.02 7.87
N GLY A 62 -12.13 -6.13 7.25
CA GLY A 62 -11.78 -5.46 6.01
C GLY A 62 -11.28 -4.02 6.20
N THR A 63 -11.06 -3.35 5.08
CA THR A 63 -10.41 -2.04 5.04
C THR A 63 -11.20 -0.95 5.76
N ALA A 64 -12.53 -1.00 5.71
CA ALA A 64 -13.39 -0.05 6.42
C ALA A 64 -13.20 -0.14 7.95
N GLU A 65 -13.08 -1.36 8.49
CA GLU A 65 -12.79 -1.57 9.91
C GLU A 65 -11.36 -1.17 10.26
N MET A 66 -10.38 -1.43 9.38
CA MET A 66 -9.01 -0.95 9.56
C MET A 66 -8.98 0.58 9.69
N HIS A 67 -9.68 1.28 8.79
CA HIS A 67 -9.82 2.74 8.86
C HIS A 67 -10.42 3.19 10.18
N ARG A 68 -11.52 2.56 10.60
CA ARG A 68 -12.19 2.89 11.85
C ARG A 68 -11.24 2.68 13.02
N PHE A 69 -10.56 1.54 13.07
CA PHE A 69 -9.58 1.22 14.10
C PHE A 69 -8.48 2.27 14.17
N ILE A 70 -7.81 2.56 13.05
CA ILE A 70 -6.74 3.57 12.99
C ILE A 70 -7.28 4.93 13.44
N SER A 71 -8.44 5.36 12.94
CA SER A 71 -9.01 6.67 13.29
C SER A 71 -9.40 6.79 14.77
N SER A 72 -9.90 5.72 15.38
CA SER A 72 -10.30 5.71 16.79
C SER A 72 -9.11 5.56 17.74
N ASN A 73 -8.03 4.94 17.28
CA ASN A 73 -6.81 4.76 18.07
C ASN A 73 -5.79 5.87 17.87
N LEU A 74 -5.94 6.70 16.84
CA LEU A 74 -5.04 7.82 16.58
C LEU A 74 -5.05 8.82 17.74
N SER A 75 -3.86 9.05 18.29
CA SER A 75 -3.57 10.17 19.15
C SER A 75 -2.54 11.04 18.45
N TYR A 76 -3.00 12.15 17.85
CA TYR A 76 -2.09 13.05 17.16
C TYR A 76 -1.13 13.69 18.18
N PRO A 77 0.20 13.56 18.04
CA PRO A 77 1.14 14.11 19.03
C PRO A 77 0.96 15.62 19.18
N ASP A 78 0.92 16.13 20.41
CA ASP A 78 0.66 17.54 20.70
C ASP A 78 1.73 18.46 20.08
N GLU A 79 2.99 18.03 20.09
CA GLU A 79 4.10 18.73 19.44
C GLU A 79 3.94 18.76 17.92
N ALA A 80 3.39 17.67 17.33
CA ALA A 80 3.11 17.62 15.91
C ALA A 80 1.95 18.56 15.54
N VAL A 81 0.93 18.67 16.40
CA VAL A 81 -0.13 19.67 16.26
C VAL A 81 0.43 21.10 16.35
N ALA A 82 1.25 21.38 17.36
CA ALA A 82 1.84 22.70 17.59
C ALA A 82 2.73 23.16 16.43
N GLN A 83 3.42 22.22 15.79
CA GLN A 83 4.28 22.47 14.63
C GLN A 83 3.56 22.32 13.28
N ASN A 84 2.25 22.02 13.30
CA ASN A 84 1.44 21.76 12.11
C ASN A 84 2.03 20.68 11.19
N LEU A 85 2.68 19.67 11.79
CA LEU A 85 3.27 18.54 11.10
C LEU A 85 2.13 17.68 10.56
N GLN A 86 2.26 17.24 9.32
CA GLN A 86 1.33 16.36 8.62
C GLN A 86 2.15 15.56 7.61
N GLY A 87 1.63 14.45 7.10
CA GLY A 87 2.33 13.71 6.06
C GLY A 87 1.93 12.25 5.96
N LEU A 88 2.52 11.58 4.98
CA LEU A 88 2.33 10.16 4.73
C LEU A 88 3.43 9.35 5.43
N VAL A 89 3.00 8.45 6.30
CA VAL A 89 3.85 7.41 6.89
C VAL A 89 3.45 6.07 6.29
N VAL A 90 4.40 5.31 5.75
CA VAL A 90 4.14 3.96 5.24
C VAL A 90 5.06 2.97 5.89
N TYR A 91 4.46 2.01 6.59
CA TYR A 91 5.16 0.82 7.08
C TYR A 91 4.82 -0.37 6.21
N THR A 92 5.80 -1.22 6.00
CA THR A 92 5.59 -2.63 5.70
C THR A 92 5.74 -3.47 6.96
N PHE A 93 5.15 -4.65 6.97
CA PHE A 93 5.19 -5.60 8.08
C PHE A 93 4.88 -7.01 7.58
N VAL A 94 5.21 -8.00 8.39
CA VAL A 94 4.82 -9.40 8.15
C VAL A 94 3.55 -9.69 8.93
N VAL A 95 2.55 -10.24 8.24
CA VAL A 95 1.38 -10.87 8.83
C VAL A 95 1.72 -12.33 9.06
N GLU A 96 1.80 -12.71 10.32
CA GLU A 96 2.09 -14.07 10.77
C GLU A 96 0.89 -15.02 10.52
N GLU A 97 1.11 -16.32 10.64
CA GLU A 97 0.07 -17.34 10.43
C GLU A 97 -1.06 -17.26 11.47
N ASP A 98 -0.79 -16.71 12.65
CA ASP A 98 -1.79 -16.43 13.68
C ASP A 98 -2.46 -15.04 13.50
N GLY A 99 -2.07 -14.30 12.46
CA GLY A 99 -2.56 -12.97 12.15
C GLY A 99 -1.86 -11.84 12.89
N THR A 100 -0.92 -12.12 13.80
CA THR A 100 -0.14 -11.07 14.47
C THR A 100 0.79 -10.35 13.48
N LEU A 101 1.21 -9.14 13.84
CA LEU A 101 2.05 -8.29 13.00
C LEU A 101 3.47 -8.21 13.56
N THR A 102 4.46 -8.49 12.73
CA THR A 102 5.90 -8.47 13.05
C THR A 102 6.69 -7.74 11.96
N ASP A 103 8.01 -7.61 12.13
CA ASP A 103 8.94 -7.12 11.09
C ASP A 103 8.55 -5.76 10.46
N PHE A 104 8.22 -4.79 11.31
CA PHE A 104 7.83 -3.44 10.88
C PHE A 104 9.01 -2.68 10.26
N ASP A 105 8.89 -2.32 8.98
CA ASP A 105 9.89 -1.56 8.24
C ASP A 105 9.28 -0.26 7.68
N LEU A 106 9.92 0.88 7.99
CA LEU A 106 9.45 2.21 7.61
C LEU A 106 10.01 2.57 6.23
N ILE A 107 9.17 2.44 5.21
CA ILE A 107 9.55 2.63 3.81
C ILE A 107 9.20 4.02 3.25
N HIS A 108 8.35 4.78 3.96
CA HIS A 108 8.12 6.20 3.67
C HIS A 108 7.95 6.97 4.96
N HIS A 109 8.80 7.98 5.16
CA HIS A 109 8.87 8.76 6.38
C HIS A 109 8.09 10.07 6.23
N ALA A 110 7.48 10.53 7.32
CA ALA A 110 7.13 11.93 7.52
C ALA A 110 8.04 12.49 8.63
N ASP A 111 7.48 13.24 9.57
CA ASP A 111 8.20 13.64 10.77
C ASP A 111 8.34 12.46 11.77
N PRO A 112 9.45 12.34 12.53
CA PRO A 112 9.62 11.30 13.55
C PRO A 112 8.44 11.13 14.50
N LEU A 113 7.79 12.23 14.92
CA LEU A 113 6.63 12.17 15.81
C LEU A 113 5.46 11.40 15.16
N LEU A 114 5.24 11.62 13.87
CA LEU A 114 4.19 10.94 13.12
C LEU A 114 4.58 9.48 12.82
N ASN A 115 5.86 9.22 12.57
CA ASN A 115 6.38 7.87 12.33
C ASN A 115 6.17 6.98 13.56
N GLU A 116 6.49 7.50 14.75
CA GLU A 116 6.31 6.79 16.03
C GLU A 116 4.84 6.53 16.34
N GLU A 117 3.97 7.51 16.10
CA GLU A 117 2.54 7.34 16.31
C GLU A 117 1.94 6.28 15.36
N ALA A 118 2.37 6.27 14.10
CA ALA A 118 1.98 5.22 13.15
C ALA A 118 2.41 3.83 13.63
N LEU A 119 3.66 3.70 14.11
CA LEU A 119 4.15 2.43 14.65
C LEU A 119 3.38 1.99 15.90
N ARG A 120 3.00 2.92 16.78
CA ARG A 120 2.19 2.62 17.97
C ARG A 120 0.82 2.06 17.58
N ILE A 121 0.15 2.67 16.60
CA ILE A 121 -1.14 2.19 16.08
C ILE A 121 -0.99 0.79 15.48
N LEU A 122 0.06 0.56 14.67
CA LEU A 122 0.33 -0.74 14.05
C LEU A 122 0.56 -1.84 15.09
N LYS A 123 1.36 -1.57 16.13
CA LYS A 123 1.60 -2.50 17.24
C LYS A 123 0.34 -2.79 18.07
N ALA A 124 -0.64 -1.88 18.05
CA ALA A 124 -1.91 -2.06 18.75
C ALA A 124 -2.97 -2.76 17.88
N MET A 125 -2.71 -3.02 16.59
CA MET A 125 -3.69 -3.64 15.72
C MET A 125 -4.07 -5.04 16.21
N PRO A 126 -5.36 -5.41 16.13
CA PRO A 126 -5.77 -6.78 16.36
C PRO A 126 -5.18 -7.70 15.29
N ALA A 127 -5.18 -9.01 15.57
CA ALA A 127 -4.77 -10.00 14.60
C ALA A 127 -5.56 -9.87 13.28
N TRP A 128 -4.84 -9.92 12.17
CA TRP A 128 -5.38 -9.90 10.81
C TRP A 128 -5.83 -11.30 10.41
N ARG A 129 -6.67 -11.38 9.37
CA ARG A 129 -6.80 -12.63 8.65
C ARG A 129 -5.48 -12.85 7.88
N PRO A 130 -4.77 -13.96 8.13
CA PRO A 130 -3.50 -14.22 7.47
C PRO A 130 -3.71 -14.54 5.99
N GLY A 131 -2.62 -14.49 5.22
CA GLY A 131 -2.65 -14.87 3.81
C GLY A 131 -2.82 -16.38 3.64
N LYS A 132 -3.30 -16.78 2.45
CA LYS A 132 -3.45 -18.18 2.06
C LYS A 132 -2.72 -18.43 0.75
N TYR A 133 -1.95 -19.53 0.68
CA TYR A 133 -1.29 -19.99 -0.54
C TYR A 133 -1.39 -21.51 -0.62
N LYS A 134 -1.84 -22.05 -1.77
CA LYS A 134 -2.08 -23.47 -2.00
C LYS A 134 -2.89 -24.11 -0.84
N ASP A 135 -3.97 -23.42 -0.48
CA ASP A 135 -4.87 -23.74 0.64
C ASP A 135 -4.27 -23.76 2.05
N ARG A 136 -3.02 -23.32 2.22
CA ARG A 136 -2.36 -23.22 3.53
C ARG A 136 -2.27 -21.78 4.00
N ILE A 137 -2.43 -21.58 5.29
CA ILE A 137 -2.12 -20.29 5.93
C ILE A 137 -0.61 -20.07 5.84
N VAL A 138 -0.20 -18.86 5.48
CA VAL A 138 1.21 -18.53 5.25
C VAL A 138 1.55 -17.13 5.80
N ARG A 139 2.82 -16.96 6.20
CA ARG A 139 3.40 -15.64 6.52
C ARG A 139 3.44 -14.79 5.25
N THR A 140 2.98 -13.56 5.32
CA THR A 140 2.88 -12.69 4.13
C THR A 140 3.31 -11.27 4.46
N LYS A 141 4.03 -10.63 3.53
CA LYS A 141 4.40 -9.22 3.68
C LYS A 141 3.24 -8.33 3.24
N SER A 142 2.93 -7.30 4.02
CA SER A 142 1.90 -6.32 3.73
C SER A 142 2.39 -4.91 4.04
N TYR A 143 1.60 -3.90 3.69
CA TYR A 143 1.89 -2.50 3.97
C TYR A 143 0.63 -1.72 4.30
N VAL A 144 0.76 -0.65 5.09
CA VAL A 144 -0.34 0.26 5.41
C VAL A 144 0.14 1.70 5.26
N PRO A 145 -0.42 2.47 4.30
CA PRO A 145 -0.20 3.90 4.20
C PRO A 145 -1.10 4.65 5.18
N MET A 146 -0.52 5.44 6.08
CA MET A 146 -1.22 6.28 7.05
C MET A 146 -0.94 7.75 6.76
N TYR A 147 -1.97 8.49 6.34
CA TYR A 147 -1.85 9.93 6.12
C TYR A 147 -2.33 10.69 7.35
N PHE A 148 -1.40 11.34 8.01
CA PHE A 148 -1.64 12.19 9.16
C PHE A 148 -2.02 13.58 8.68
N ARG A 149 -3.28 14.00 8.89
CA ARG A 149 -3.72 15.36 8.57
C ARG A 149 -4.31 16.07 9.79
N LEU A 150 -4.08 17.37 9.84
CA LEU A 150 -4.78 18.29 10.72
C LEU A 150 -5.89 18.93 9.89
N ASN A 151 -7.06 19.21 10.48
CA ASN A 151 -8.14 19.92 9.77
C ASN A 151 -7.84 21.41 9.54
N LYS A 152 -6.56 21.77 9.37
CA LYS A 152 -6.05 23.11 9.09
C LYS A 152 -5.09 23.01 7.91
N ASN A 153 -5.65 23.00 6.71
CA ASN A 153 -4.99 23.01 5.39
C ASN A 153 -3.99 21.86 5.15
N ALA A 154 -3.94 21.29 3.95
CA ALA A 154 -2.97 20.23 3.67
C ALA A 154 -1.53 20.75 3.77
N ALA A 155 -0.64 19.97 4.40
CA ALA A 155 0.76 20.37 4.52
C ALA A 155 1.61 19.93 3.32
N ARG A 156 2.47 20.85 2.97
CA ARG A 156 3.62 20.77 2.05
C ARG A 156 4.59 19.66 2.47
N ALA A 157 4.84 18.67 1.61
CA ALA A 157 5.96 17.76 1.87
C ALA A 157 7.27 18.53 1.69
N ARG A 158 8.18 18.47 2.67
CA ARG A 158 9.52 19.02 2.53
C ARG A 158 10.38 18.09 1.67
N ARG A 159 11.07 18.70 0.71
CA ARG A 159 12.07 18.17 -0.25
C ARG A 159 12.64 16.79 0.13
N SER A 160 12.26 15.77 -0.61
CA SER A 160 13.12 14.61 -0.86
C SER A 160 13.85 14.85 -2.19
N ALA A 161 15.17 15.04 -2.14
CA ALA A 161 15.98 14.99 -3.35
C ALA A 161 15.93 13.55 -3.89
N PRO A 162 15.67 13.31 -5.19
CA PRO A 162 15.60 11.95 -5.70
C PRO A 162 17.00 11.36 -5.87
N VAL A 163 17.19 10.20 -5.24
CA VAL A 163 18.16 9.19 -5.63
C VAL A 163 17.43 8.28 -6.63
N ASN A 164 17.92 8.21 -7.87
CA ASN A 164 17.47 7.27 -8.93
C ASN A 164 15.96 7.29 -9.28
N THR A 165 15.42 8.42 -9.74
CA THR A 165 14.07 8.52 -10.33
C THR A 165 14.06 8.25 -11.84
N ALA A 166 13.05 7.52 -12.32
CA ALA A 166 12.73 7.38 -13.74
C ALA A 166 11.64 8.39 -14.16
N LYS A 167 11.61 8.74 -15.46
CA LYS A 167 10.71 9.77 -16.02
C LYS A 167 10.74 11.06 -15.17
N THR A 168 11.95 11.49 -14.82
CA THR A 168 12.17 12.65 -13.95
C THR A 168 11.74 13.93 -14.66
N ASP A 169 10.85 14.66 -14.03
CA ASP A 169 10.58 16.05 -14.36
C ASP A 169 11.26 16.91 -13.28
N VAL A 170 12.27 17.68 -13.67
CA VAL A 170 13.10 18.45 -12.72
C VAL A 170 12.31 19.63 -12.15
N ASP A 171 11.43 20.24 -12.94
CA ASP A 171 10.62 21.37 -12.50
C ASP A 171 9.62 20.90 -11.46
N ILE A 172 8.97 19.75 -11.70
CA ILE A 172 8.08 19.12 -10.71
C ILE A 172 8.87 18.68 -9.47
N ALA A 173 10.05 18.08 -9.63
CA ALA A 173 10.89 17.64 -8.51
C ALA A 173 11.30 18.79 -7.57
N GLN A 174 11.50 19.99 -8.13
CA GLN A 174 11.88 21.19 -7.40
C GLN A 174 10.67 22.02 -6.93
N SER A 175 9.48 21.71 -7.44
CA SER A 175 8.23 22.33 -7.06
C SER A 175 7.69 21.81 -5.73
N GLU A 176 6.57 22.39 -5.31
CA GLU A 176 5.82 21.91 -4.17
C GLU A 176 5.06 20.63 -4.51
N VAL A 177 5.35 19.56 -3.77
CA VAL A 177 4.68 18.26 -3.91
C VAL A 177 3.96 17.95 -2.61
N PHE A 178 2.68 17.63 -2.71
CA PHE A 178 1.85 17.30 -1.58
C PHE A 178 1.79 15.78 -1.41
N SER A 179 1.83 15.29 -0.18
CA SER A 179 1.51 13.89 0.10
C SER A 179 0.06 13.70 0.53
N ILE A 180 -0.62 14.78 0.89
CA ILE A 180 -2.01 14.80 1.35
C ILE A 180 -2.69 15.98 0.69
N VAL A 181 -3.91 15.78 0.22
CA VAL A 181 -4.75 16.81 -0.40
C VAL A 181 -6.22 16.52 -0.09
N ASP A 182 -7.12 17.46 -0.37
CA ASP A 182 -8.56 17.30 -0.14
C ASP A 182 -9.17 16.22 -1.05
N LYS A 183 -8.74 16.18 -2.31
CA LYS A 183 -9.09 15.13 -3.28
C LYS A 183 -7.81 14.52 -3.82
N MET A 184 -7.58 13.23 -3.53
CA MET A 184 -6.41 12.51 -4.06
C MET A 184 -6.52 12.35 -5.58
N PRO A 185 -5.38 12.29 -6.29
CA PRO A 185 -5.40 11.93 -7.70
C PRO A 185 -6.07 10.57 -7.93
N GLU A 186 -6.76 10.45 -9.05
CA GLU A 186 -7.46 9.21 -9.43
C GLU A 186 -7.17 8.89 -10.89
N TYR A 187 -6.97 7.60 -11.19
CA TYR A 187 -6.89 7.17 -12.58
C TYR A 187 -8.19 7.53 -13.31
N THR A 188 -8.11 8.08 -14.52
CA THR A 188 -9.28 8.63 -15.23
C THR A 188 -10.43 7.63 -15.38
N TYR A 189 -10.12 6.34 -15.45
CA TYR A 189 -11.09 5.25 -15.59
C TYR A 189 -11.36 4.50 -14.28
N GLY A 190 -11.02 5.12 -13.14
CA GLY A 190 -11.14 4.56 -11.81
C GLY A 190 -10.24 3.33 -11.60
N GLN A 191 -10.40 2.70 -10.44
CA GLN A 191 -9.54 1.58 -10.02
C GLN A 191 -9.61 0.38 -10.97
N LYS A 192 -10.80 0.03 -11.47
CA LYS A 192 -10.95 -1.10 -12.42
C LYS A 192 -10.18 -0.85 -13.71
N GLY A 193 -10.28 0.37 -14.25
CA GLY A 193 -9.54 0.75 -15.44
C GLY A 193 -8.03 0.79 -15.21
N LEU A 194 -7.58 1.14 -13.99
CA LEU A 194 -6.17 1.11 -13.61
C LEU A 194 -5.64 -0.33 -13.60
N THR A 195 -6.35 -1.25 -12.95
CA THR A 195 -6.01 -2.68 -12.94
C THR A 195 -5.92 -3.23 -14.35
N GLN A 196 -6.95 -3.00 -15.17
CA GLN A 196 -6.95 -3.44 -16.57
C GLN A 196 -5.78 -2.83 -17.36
N PHE A 197 -5.50 -1.53 -17.21
CA PHE A 197 -4.37 -0.91 -17.89
C PHE A 197 -3.05 -1.59 -17.53
N ILE A 198 -2.80 -1.83 -16.24
CA ILE A 198 -1.59 -2.49 -15.77
C ILE A 198 -1.50 -3.89 -16.38
N GLU A 199 -2.54 -4.71 -16.26
CA GLU A 199 -2.59 -6.07 -16.82
C GLU A 199 -2.28 -6.08 -18.34
N HIS A 200 -2.90 -5.17 -19.10
CA HIS A 200 -2.72 -5.10 -20.56
C HIS A 200 -1.35 -4.58 -20.97
N GLN A 201 -0.77 -3.66 -20.19
CA GLN A 201 0.55 -3.10 -20.48
C GLN A 201 1.69 -3.94 -19.93
N MET A 202 1.42 -4.82 -18.95
CA MET A 202 2.42 -5.65 -18.29
C MET A 202 3.11 -6.59 -19.27
N ARG A 203 4.44 -6.58 -19.24
CA ARG A 203 5.30 -7.52 -19.97
C ARG A 203 6.22 -8.19 -18.99
N TYR A 204 5.83 -9.36 -18.54
CA TYR A 204 6.64 -10.16 -17.64
C TYR A 204 8.00 -10.52 -18.30
N PRO A 205 9.15 -10.10 -17.73
CA PRO A 205 10.46 -10.43 -18.28
C PRO A 205 10.68 -11.94 -18.36
N VAL A 206 11.14 -12.45 -19.50
CA VAL A 206 11.27 -13.89 -19.77
C VAL A 206 12.19 -14.57 -18.75
N GLU A 207 13.30 -13.92 -18.41
CA GLU A 207 14.27 -14.43 -17.45
C GLU A 207 13.68 -14.52 -16.04
N ALA A 208 12.94 -13.49 -15.62
CA ALA A 208 12.26 -13.49 -14.31
C ALA A 208 11.21 -14.60 -14.26
N ARG A 209 10.47 -14.82 -15.36
CA ARG A 209 9.48 -15.90 -15.47
C ARG A 209 10.13 -17.28 -15.41
N GLN A 210 11.23 -17.50 -16.14
CA GLN A 210 11.99 -18.75 -16.12
C GLN A 210 12.58 -19.06 -14.75
N GLN A 211 12.92 -18.00 -13.99
CA GLN A 211 13.42 -18.11 -12.61
C GLN A 211 12.29 -18.20 -11.57
N GLY A 212 11.02 -18.10 -11.97
CA GLY A 212 9.88 -18.13 -11.05
C GLY A 212 9.82 -16.93 -10.10
N ILE A 213 10.36 -15.77 -10.48
CA ILE A 213 10.45 -14.59 -9.63
C ILE A 213 9.13 -13.83 -9.67
N GLU A 214 8.26 -14.03 -8.69
CA GLU A 214 6.98 -13.34 -8.55
C GLU A 214 6.91 -12.46 -7.30
N GLY A 215 5.89 -11.61 -7.21
CA GLY A 215 5.57 -10.81 -6.02
C GLY A 215 5.15 -9.37 -6.31
N ARG A 216 5.06 -8.58 -5.24
CA ARG A 216 4.59 -7.18 -5.27
C ARG A 216 5.73 -6.17 -5.21
N ILE A 217 5.72 -5.24 -6.16
CA ILE A 217 6.60 -4.06 -6.18
C ILE A 217 5.79 -2.84 -5.75
N LEU A 218 6.34 -2.04 -4.83
CA LEU A 218 5.74 -0.77 -4.44
C LEU A 218 6.50 0.38 -5.11
N CYS A 219 5.78 1.14 -5.93
CA CYS A 219 6.32 2.31 -6.60
C CYS A 219 5.75 3.60 -6.01
N SER A 220 6.55 4.66 -5.97
CA SER A 220 6.10 6.03 -5.80
C SER A 220 6.24 6.82 -7.09
N PHE A 221 5.40 7.83 -7.28
CA PHE A 221 5.48 8.75 -8.40
C PHE A 221 4.73 10.04 -8.07
N ILE A 222 4.90 11.08 -8.88
CA ILE A 222 4.18 12.33 -8.75
C ILE A 222 3.12 12.41 -9.84
N VAL A 223 1.87 12.69 -9.44
CA VAL A 223 0.83 13.16 -10.36
C VAL A 223 0.83 14.68 -10.32
N ALA A 224 1.18 15.30 -11.45
CA ALA A 224 1.23 16.74 -11.57
C ALA A 224 -0.17 17.38 -11.57
N ALA A 225 -0.23 18.70 -11.38
CA ALA A 225 -1.47 19.48 -11.45
C ALA A 225 -2.18 19.38 -12.82
N ASP A 226 -1.47 19.03 -13.90
CA ASP A 226 -2.03 18.76 -15.23
C ASP A 226 -2.44 17.28 -15.44
N GLY A 227 -2.22 16.44 -14.43
CA GLY A 227 -2.51 15.01 -14.44
C GLY A 227 -1.39 14.12 -14.97
N THR A 228 -0.26 14.66 -15.44
CA THR A 228 0.86 13.85 -15.91
C THR A 228 1.58 13.12 -14.77
N ILE A 229 2.13 11.94 -15.07
CA ILE A 229 2.95 11.18 -14.12
C ILE A 229 4.43 11.38 -14.40
N SER A 230 5.20 11.69 -13.36
CA SER A 230 6.65 11.86 -13.39
C SER A 230 7.30 11.35 -12.10
N ASN A 231 8.64 11.36 -12.06
CA ASN A 231 9.45 11.08 -10.86
C ASN A 231 9.14 9.73 -10.22
N ILE A 232 9.15 8.68 -11.04
CA ILE A 232 8.83 7.32 -10.62
C ILE A 232 10.01 6.73 -9.85
N GLU A 233 9.75 6.20 -8.67
CA GLU A 233 10.71 5.55 -7.78
C GLU A 233 10.21 4.17 -7.38
N VAL A 234 11.07 3.16 -7.39
CA VAL A 234 10.76 1.87 -6.75
C VAL A 234 11.12 2.00 -5.27
N VAL A 235 10.09 2.08 -4.42
CA VAL A 235 10.23 2.21 -2.97
C VAL A 235 10.56 0.86 -2.36
N GLN A 236 9.91 -0.20 -2.84
CA GLN A 236 10.21 -1.57 -2.47
C GLN A 236 10.18 -2.45 -3.72
N GLY A 237 11.37 -2.91 -4.12
CA GLY A 237 11.55 -3.84 -5.23
C GLY A 237 11.67 -5.28 -4.77
N ILE A 238 11.63 -6.19 -5.73
CA ILE A 238 11.87 -7.64 -5.51
C ILE A 238 13.08 -8.08 -6.33
N HIS A 239 13.12 -7.67 -7.60
CA HIS A 239 14.18 -8.04 -8.49
C HIS A 239 14.36 -6.97 -9.57
N PRO A 240 15.60 -6.58 -9.94
CA PRO A 240 15.84 -5.49 -10.88
C PRO A 240 15.14 -5.62 -12.23
N LEU A 241 14.84 -6.85 -12.68
CA LEU A 241 14.08 -7.08 -13.92
C LEU A 241 12.62 -6.64 -13.79
N LEU A 242 11.97 -7.00 -12.69
CA LEU A 242 10.58 -6.62 -12.43
C LEU A 242 10.47 -5.15 -12.06
N ASP A 243 11.44 -4.61 -11.31
CA ASP A 243 11.52 -3.20 -10.95
C ASP A 243 11.55 -2.31 -12.20
N LYS A 244 12.37 -2.67 -13.19
CA LYS A 244 12.43 -1.97 -14.48
C LYS A 244 11.11 -2.04 -15.23
N GLU A 245 10.43 -3.18 -15.18
CA GLU A 245 9.15 -3.36 -15.86
C GLU A 245 8.03 -2.56 -15.19
N ALA A 246 7.98 -2.54 -13.86
CA ALA A 246 7.06 -1.71 -13.08
C ALA A 246 7.21 -0.22 -13.44
N VAL A 247 8.46 0.26 -13.48
CA VAL A 247 8.79 1.62 -13.92
C VAL A 247 8.33 1.90 -15.35
N ARG A 248 8.52 0.94 -16.27
CA ARG A 248 8.07 1.08 -17.67
C ARG A 248 6.56 1.20 -17.76
N VAL A 249 5.81 0.35 -17.08
CA VAL A 249 4.33 0.38 -17.07
C VAL A 249 3.81 1.71 -16.52
N LEU A 250 4.36 2.18 -15.40
CA LEU A 250 4.02 3.50 -14.84
C LEU A 250 4.36 4.64 -15.80
N SER A 251 5.48 4.54 -16.51
CA SER A 251 5.91 5.57 -17.47
C SER A 251 4.93 5.73 -18.64
N LEU A 252 4.21 4.66 -19.00
CA LEU A 252 3.20 4.63 -20.06
C LEU A 252 1.82 5.11 -19.64
N MET A 253 1.59 5.34 -18.35
CA MET A 253 0.27 5.73 -17.88
C MET A 253 -0.20 7.04 -18.54
N PRO A 254 -1.48 7.09 -18.96
CA PRO A 254 -2.09 8.33 -19.43
C PRO A 254 -2.20 9.34 -18.28
N ARG A 255 -2.69 10.54 -18.60
CA ARG A 255 -2.99 11.54 -17.57
C ARG A 255 -4.05 11.02 -16.60
N TRP A 256 -3.86 11.34 -15.33
CA TRP A 256 -4.79 11.07 -14.24
C TRP A 256 -5.67 12.30 -13.98
N ASN A 257 -6.76 12.12 -13.24
CA ASN A 257 -7.39 13.24 -12.57
C ASN A 257 -6.42 13.75 -11.49
N PRO A 258 -5.98 15.02 -11.56
CA PRO A 258 -5.01 15.56 -10.62
C PRO A 258 -5.61 15.68 -9.22
N GLY A 259 -4.74 15.75 -8.22
CA GLY A 259 -5.17 16.04 -6.86
C GLY A 259 -5.60 17.49 -6.72
N GLU A 260 -6.51 17.74 -5.77
CA GLU A 260 -7.03 19.07 -5.46
C GLU A 260 -6.84 19.36 -3.98
N ASN A 261 -6.25 20.51 -3.67
CA ASN A 261 -6.12 21.03 -2.32
C ASN A 261 -6.61 22.48 -2.28
N ASP A 262 -7.51 22.80 -1.34
CA ASP A 262 -8.12 24.12 -1.22
C ASP A 262 -8.77 24.61 -2.54
N GLY A 263 -9.28 23.69 -3.35
CA GLY A 263 -9.89 23.96 -4.66
C GLY A 263 -8.89 24.12 -5.82
N GLU A 264 -7.59 24.10 -5.55
CA GLU A 264 -6.53 24.22 -6.55
C GLU A 264 -5.95 22.85 -6.92
N LYS A 265 -5.64 22.66 -8.21
CA LYS A 265 -4.93 21.46 -8.67
C LYS A 265 -3.47 21.55 -8.28
N VAL A 266 -2.95 20.50 -7.64
CA VAL A 266 -1.58 20.49 -7.11
C VAL A 266 -0.83 19.22 -7.48
N ASN A 267 0.50 19.26 -7.39
CA ASN A 267 1.34 18.08 -7.60
C ASN A 267 1.25 17.17 -6.37
N VAL A 268 0.96 15.90 -6.56
CA VAL A 268 0.75 14.96 -5.45
C VAL A 268 1.63 13.73 -5.60
N LYS A 269 2.35 13.36 -4.54
CA LYS A 269 3.08 12.10 -4.46
C LYS A 269 2.10 10.95 -4.18
N CYS A 270 2.09 9.97 -5.07
CA CYS A 270 1.26 8.77 -4.99
C CYS A 270 2.10 7.53 -4.77
N LEU A 271 1.48 6.47 -4.24
CA LEU A 271 2.04 5.14 -4.12
C LEU A 271 1.14 4.13 -4.81
N LEU A 272 1.72 3.22 -5.58
CA LEU A 272 0.98 2.16 -6.26
C LEU A 272 1.69 0.81 -6.10
N PRO A 273 1.04 -0.20 -5.50
CA PRO A 273 1.48 -1.58 -5.59
C PRO A 273 1.27 -2.12 -7.01
N ILE A 274 2.25 -2.87 -7.52
CA ILE A 274 2.18 -3.56 -8.80
C ILE A 274 2.50 -5.04 -8.55
N ASP A 275 1.55 -5.91 -8.87
CA ASP A 275 1.66 -7.35 -8.68
C ASP A 275 2.21 -8.04 -9.93
N PHE A 276 3.22 -8.88 -9.75
CA PHE A 276 3.76 -9.77 -10.76
C PHE A 276 3.43 -11.21 -10.36
N THR A 277 2.46 -11.81 -11.06
CA THR A 277 2.02 -13.18 -10.83
C THR A 277 2.36 -14.05 -12.04
N ILE A 278 2.71 -15.31 -11.81
CA ILE A 278 2.85 -16.31 -12.88
C ILE A 278 1.60 -17.19 -12.81
N ASP A 279 0.73 -17.07 -13.80
CA ASP A 279 -0.36 -18.02 -13.96
C ASP A 279 0.25 -19.35 -14.40
N GLU A 280 0.25 -20.37 -13.51
CA GLU A 280 0.73 -21.72 -13.83
C GLU A 280 -0.12 -22.32 -14.97
N GLU A 281 0.24 -22.13 -16.24
CA GLU A 281 0.03 -23.17 -17.24
C GLU A 281 1.33 -24.00 -17.33
N PRO A 282 1.27 -25.33 -17.07
CA PRO A 282 2.43 -26.19 -17.24
C PRO A 282 2.96 -26.04 -18.66
N ILE A 283 4.23 -25.66 -18.81
CA ILE A 283 4.90 -25.70 -20.11
C ILE A 283 4.85 -27.16 -20.57
N PRO A 284 4.17 -27.49 -21.68
CA PRO A 284 4.21 -28.84 -22.21
C PRO A 284 5.68 -29.19 -22.47
N PRO A 285 6.15 -30.37 -22.05
CA PRO A 285 7.54 -30.77 -22.32
C PRO A 285 7.81 -30.63 -23.81
N LEU A 286 8.96 -30.04 -24.15
CA LEU A 286 9.41 -29.94 -25.54
C LEU A 286 9.41 -31.35 -26.13
N VAL A 287 8.48 -31.60 -27.05
CA VAL A 287 8.50 -32.82 -27.85
C VAL A 287 9.71 -32.69 -28.76
N GLN A 288 10.81 -33.34 -28.36
CA GLN A 288 11.93 -33.57 -29.25
C GLN A 288 11.40 -34.47 -30.38
N GLN A 289 11.34 -33.93 -31.60
CA GLN A 289 11.10 -34.68 -32.82
C GLN A 289 12.33 -35.50 -33.20
#